data_AF-A0A564G198-F1
#
_entry.id   AF-A0A564G198-F1
#
_cell.length_a   1.000
_cell.length_b   1.000
_cell.length_c   1.000
_cell.angle_alpha   90.00
_cell.angle_beta   90.00
_cell.angle_gamma   90.00
#
_symmetry.space_group_name_H-M   'P 1'
#
loop_
_entity.id
_entity.type
_entity.pdbx_description
1 polymer ?
#
loop_
_entity_poly.entity_id
_entity_poly.type
_entity_poly.pdbx_seq_one_letter_code
_entity_poly.pdbx_strand_id
1 'polypeptide(L)'
;MTEPTATPEFRFALHATDGQARTGAITLPRGVIRTPAFMPVGTAATVKAMYADQVRDLGADVVLGNTYHLMLRPGPERMARLGGLHRFMRWDGPILTDSGGFQVMSLSALRKLDEDGVTFRSHVDGSAHRMSPERSIEIQGLLGSDIQMQLDECVRLPAPPEAIEKAMRLSLRWAERCRAAFGEQPGKAMFGIVQGGDVPELRVESARALVDLDLKGYAIGGLAVGEPQAVMLAMIETVEPHLPREKPRYLMGVGTPDDLLRAVERGVDMFDCVMPTRAGRHGLAYTRHGRVNLRNARHAEDVRPLDETSRCPAARDYSRAYLHHLVRSEEILGMMLLTWNNLAYYQDLMAGMRAAIREGRFAAFAEETRAGWAQAEAAAKAGA
;
A
#
# COMPACT_ATOMS: atom_id res chain seq x y z
N MET A 1 31.41 -19.95 -4.13
CA MET A 1 30.27 -19.07 -4.48
C MET A 1 30.46 -17.79 -3.71
N THR A 2 30.87 -16.73 -4.39
CA THR A 2 31.00 -15.39 -3.81
C THR A 2 29.61 -14.92 -3.38
N GLU A 3 29.42 -14.65 -2.09
CA GLU A 3 28.25 -13.94 -1.58
C GLU A 3 28.07 -12.66 -2.39
N PRO A 4 26.85 -12.32 -2.84
CA PRO A 4 26.62 -11.04 -3.49
C PRO A 4 26.91 -9.95 -2.45
N THR A 5 27.93 -9.14 -2.73
CA THR A 5 28.25 -7.93 -1.97
C THR A 5 26.99 -7.11 -1.82
N ALA A 6 26.48 -6.99 -0.58
CA ALA A 6 25.30 -6.19 -0.28
C ALA A 6 25.54 -4.77 -0.79
N THR A 7 24.76 -4.32 -1.77
CA THR A 7 24.82 -2.94 -2.25
C THR A 7 24.37 -2.04 -1.10
N PRO A 8 25.22 -1.11 -0.61
CA PRO A 8 24.89 -0.29 0.56
C PRO A 8 23.87 0.81 0.26
N GLU A 9 23.38 0.93 -0.98
CA GLU A 9 22.67 2.10 -1.46
C GLU A 9 21.29 1.79 -2.03
N PHE A 10 20.37 2.72 -1.80
CA PHE A 10 19.07 2.75 -2.47
C PHE A 10 19.25 3.02 -3.96
N ARG A 11 18.63 2.21 -4.81
CA ARG A 11 18.61 2.45 -6.26
C ARG A 11 17.29 2.00 -6.88
N PHE A 12 16.67 2.85 -7.68
CA PHE A 12 15.61 2.44 -8.60
C PHE A 12 16.19 2.18 -9.99
N ALA A 13 15.83 1.04 -10.57
CA ALA A 13 16.18 0.66 -11.94
C ALA A 13 14.90 0.38 -12.72
N LEU A 14 14.65 1.17 -13.77
CA LEU A 14 13.59 0.92 -14.73
C LEU A 14 14.08 -0.11 -15.75
N HIS A 15 13.38 -1.23 -15.89
CA HIS A 15 13.79 -2.34 -16.77
C HIS A 15 13.06 -2.33 -18.12
N ALA A 16 11.76 -2.05 -18.11
CA ALA A 16 10.95 -1.97 -19.33
C ALA A 16 9.74 -1.05 -19.14
N THR A 17 9.19 -0.60 -20.26
CA THR A 17 7.95 0.18 -20.32
C THR A 17 7.06 -0.34 -21.45
N ASP A 18 5.75 -0.26 -21.25
CA ASP A 18 4.73 -0.49 -22.27
C ASP A 18 3.67 0.62 -22.14
N GLY A 19 3.68 1.58 -23.06
CA GLY A 19 3.04 2.89 -22.85
C GLY A 19 3.59 3.58 -21.60
N GLN A 20 2.70 4.03 -20.72
CA GLN A 20 3.06 4.64 -19.43
C GLN A 20 3.37 3.60 -18.35
N ALA A 21 3.00 2.32 -18.55
CA ALA A 21 3.24 1.27 -17.58
C ALA A 21 4.73 0.95 -17.49
N ARG A 22 5.21 0.72 -16.26
CA ARG A 22 6.63 0.58 -15.92
C ARG A 22 6.85 -0.70 -15.15
N THR A 23 7.92 -1.43 -15.49
CA THR A 23 8.44 -2.50 -14.62
C THR A 23 9.92 -2.28 -14.34
N GLY A 24 10.30 -2.49 -13.09
CA GLY A 24 11.63 -2.18 -12.60
C GLY A 24 11.92 -2.87 -11.27
N ALA A 25 12.91 -2.34 -10.56
CA ALA A 25 13.29 -2.80 -9.23
C ALA A 25 13.82 -1.66 -8.36
N ILE A 26 13.47 -1.67 -7.07
CA ILE A 26 14.11 -0.86 -6.03
C ILE A 26 15.06 -1.77 -5.25
N THR A 27 16.35 -1.48 -5.27
CA THR A 27 17.36 -2.18 -4.47
C THR A 27 17.56 -1.44 -3.15
N LEU A 28 17.49 -2.19 -2.05
CA LEU A 28 17.75 -1.75 -0.68
C LEU A 28 18.70 -2.76 -0.01
N PRO A 29 19.40 -2.39 1.08
CA PRO A 29 20.27 -3.32 1.81
C PRO A 29 19.57 -4.61 2.27
N ARG A 30 18.26 -4.55 2.56
CA ARG A 30 17.45 -5.69 3.02
C ARG A 30 16.79 -6.50 1.90
N GLY A 31 16.95 -6.11 0.64
CA GLY A 31 16.38 -6.85 -0.48
C GLY A 31 15.98 -5.98 -1.66
N VAL A 32 15.39 -6.63 -2.66
CA VAL A 32 14.95 -5.99 -3.90
C VAL A 32 13.44 -6.01 -3.99
N ILE A 33 12.83 -4.86 -4.25
CA ILE A 33 11.39 -4.70 -4.48
C ILE A 33 11.14 -4.66 -5.98
N ARG A 34 10.42 -5.66 -6.52
CA ARG A 34 10.05 -5.70 -7.95
C ARG A 34 8.83 -4.81 -8.19
N THR A 35 8.90 -3.91 -9.17
CA THR A 35 7.78 -3.00 -9.51
C THR A 35 7.09 -3.39 -10.83
N PRO A 36 5.75 -3.29 -10.96
CA PRO A 36 4.82 -2.80 -9.94
C PRO A 36 4.73 -3.70 -8.69
N ALA A 37 4.63 -3.08 -7.51
CA ALA A 37 4.70 -3.74 -6.20
C ALA A 37 3.42 -3.53 -5.39
N PHE A 38 2.91 -4.59 -4.76
CA PHE A 38 1.86 -4.50 -3.75
C PHE A 38 2.44 -4.80 -2.36
N MET A 39 2.23 -3.88 -1.42
CA MET A 39 2.69 -3.95 -0.03
C MET A 39 1.57 -4.43 0.89
N PRO A 40 1.63 -5.65 1.44
CA PRO A 40 0.73 -6.07 2.51
C PRO A 40 0.88 -5.15 3.73
N VAL A 41 -0.25 -4.68 4.27
CA VAL A 41 -0.24 -3.72 5.39
C VAL A 41 -0.16 -4.42 6.75
N GLY A 42 0.93 -4.16 7.45
CA GLY A 42 1.20 -4.55 8.82
C GLY A 42 0.81 -3.47 9.83
N THR A 43 -0.47 -3.44 10.22
CA THR A 43 -1.02 -2.36 11.07
C THR A 43 -0.37 -2.25 12.46
N ALA A 44 -0.04 -3.38 13.10
CA ALA A 44 0.51 -3.38 14.45
C ALA A 44 1.65 -4.40 14.56
N ALA A 45 2.67 -4.23 13.71
CA ALA A 45 3.80 -5.15 13.55
C ALA A 45 3.38 -6.58 13.14
N THR A 46 2.26 -6.70 12.43
CA THR A 46 1.78 -7.96 11.86
C THR A 46 0.85 -7.68 10.69
N VAL A 47 1.05 -8.39 9.58
CA VAL A 47 0.03 -8.54 8.54
C VAL A 47 -1.04 -9.45 9.12
N LYS A 48 -2.24 -8.90 9.34
CA LYS A 48 -3.28 -9.58 10.11
C LYS A 48 -3.57 -10.97 9.55
N ALA A 49 -3.62 -11.97 10.42
CA ALA A 49 -3.96 -13.36 10.10
C ALA A 49 -2.95 -14.10 9.20
N MET A 50 -1.70 -13.63 9.15
CA MET A 50 -0.61 -14.25 8.38
C MET A 50 0.67 -14.37 9.22
N TYR A 51 1.40 -15.48 9.05
CA TYR A 51 2.79 -15.52 9.47
C TYR A 51 3.69 -14.77 8.47
N ALA A 52 4.82 -14.23 8.93
CA ALA A 52 5.69 -13.40 8.11
C ALA A 52 6.37 -14.18 6.95
N ASP A 53 6.70 -15.44 7.19
CA ASP A 53 7.19 -16.38 6.18
C ASP A 53 6.14 -16.65 5.11
N GLN A 54 4.87 -16.87 5.49
CA GLN A 54 3.78 -17.00 4.53
C GLN A 54 3.62 -15.75 3.67
N VAL A 55 3.73 -14.55 4.24
CA VAL A 55 3.68 -13.30 3.46
C VAL A 55 4.81 -13.26 2.43
N ARG A 56 6.02 -13.69 2.81
CA ARG A 56 7.18 -13.77 1.92
C ARG A 56 6.99 -14.81 0.82
N ASP A 57 6.49 -15.98 1.15
CA ASP A 57 6.31 -17.11 0.22
C ASP A 57 5.29 -16.80 -0.88
N LEU A 58 4.36 -15.87 -0.62
CA LEU A 58 3.46 -15.32 -1.64
C LEU A 58 4.18 -14.45 -2.69
N GLY A 59 5.43 -14.08 -2.46
CA GLY A 59 6.21 -13.21 -3.32
C GLY A 59 6.11 -11.72 -2.98
N ALA A 60 5.65 -11.37 -1.77
CA ALA A 60 5.74 -10.00 -1.29
C ALA A 60 7.21 -9.62 -1.04
N ASP A 61 7.68 -8.56 -1.69
CA ASP A 61 9.06 -8.08 -1.51
C ASP A 61 9.18 -7.04 -0.39
N VAL A 62 8.07 -6.43 0.01
CA VAL A 62 8.01 -5.32 0.97
C VAL A 62 6.66 -5.33 1.68
N VAL A 63 6.66 -4.90 2.95
CA VAL A 63 5.43 -4.68 3.74
C VAL A 63 5.34 -3.23 4.21
N LEU A 64 4.12 -2.76 4.46
CA LEU A 64 3.89 -1.44 5.03
C LEU A 64 3.69 -1.53 6.55
N GLY A 65 4.50 -0.83 7.34
CA GLY A 65 4.31 -0.64 8.77
C GLY A 65 3.53 0.64 9.06
N ASN A 66 2.51 0.56 9.93
CA ASN A 66 1.74 1.73 10.30
C ASN A 66 2.34 2.46 11.51
N THR A 67 2.88 3.64 11.30
CA THR A 67 3.57 4.43 12.33
C THR A 67 2.62 4.85 13.45
N TYR A 68 1.39 5.25 13.12
CA TYR A 68 0.41 5.70 14.12
C TYR A 68 0.09 4.61 15.16
N HIS A 69 -0.13 3.38 14.74
CA HIS A 69 -0.42 2.30 15.69
C HIS A 69 0.84 1.90 16.48
N LEU A 70 1.98 1.81 15.81
CA LEU A 70 3.25 1.39 16.42
C LEU A 70 3.78 2.40 17.44
N MET A 71 3.55 3.70 17.22
CA MET A 71 3.96 4.73 18.17
C MET A 71 3.13 4.69 19.47
N LEU A 72 1.87 4.25 19.39
CA LEU A 72 1.00 4.15 20.56
C LEU A 72 1.24 2.84 21.31
N ARG A 73 1.37 1.73 20.57
CA ARG A 73 1.64 0.42 21.16
C ARG A 73 2.39 -0.46 20.15
N PRO A 74 3.60 -0.94 20.47
CA PRO A 74 4.24 -0.97 21.79
C PRO A 74 5.00 0.31 22.17
N GLY A 75 5.04 1.32 21.29
CA GLY A 75 5.85 2.52 21.46
C GLY A 75 7.19 2.41 20.72
N PRO A 76 7.69 3.51 20.10
CA PRO A 76 8.81 3.45 19.18
C PRO A 76 10.15 3.25 19.89
N GLU A 77 10.36 3.86 21.05
CA GLU A 77 11.58 3.64 21.86
C GLU A 77 11.66 2.20 22.35
N ARG A 78 10.51 1.61 22.70
CA ARG A 78 10.44 0.19 23.07
C ARG A 78 10.77 -0.69 21.86
N MET A 79 10.22 -0.37 20.68
CA MET A 79 10.54 -1.10 19.45
C MET A 79 12.05 -1.08 19.16
N ALA A 80 12.68 0.09 19.24
CA ALA A 80 14.12 0.24 19.06
C ALA A 80 14.92 -0.63 20.04
N ARG A 81 14.59 -0.59 21.35
CA ARG A 81 15.25 -1.44 22.37
C ARG A 81 15.07 -2.94 22.14
N LEU A 82 13.98 -3.37 21.50
CA LEU A 82 13.71 -4.76 21.15
C LEU A 82 14.40 -5.20 19.84
N GLY A 83 15.16 -4.32 19.21
CA GLY A 83 15.95 -4.61 18.00
C GLY A 83 15.28 -4.18 16.69
N GLY A 84 14.31 -3.26 16.74
CA GLY A 84 13.64 -2.70 15.57
C GLY A 84 12.48 -3.57 15.06
N LEU A 85 11.69 -2.99 14.16
CA LEU A 85 10.46 -3.57 13.66
C LEU A 85 10.70 -4.89 12.92
N HIS A 86 11.73 -4.97 12.07
CA HIS A 86 12.12 -6.18 11.34
C HIS A 86 12.28 -7.39 12.26
N ARG A 87 13.12 -7.25 13.30
CA ARG A 87 13.36 -8.32 14.28
C ARG A 87 12.10 -8.64 15.07
N PHE A 88 11.37 -7.60 15.50
CA PHE A 88 10.18 -7.76 16.32
C PHE A 88 9.06 -8.53 15.61
N MET A 89 8.86 -8.28 14.31
CA MET A 89 7.83 -8.97 13.51
C MET A 89 8.33 -10.15 12.68
N ARG A 90 9.62 -10.51 12.82
CA ARG A 90 10.30 -11.56 12.04
C ARG A 90 10.18 -11.36 10.53
N TRP A 91 10.34 -10.13 10.07
CA TRP A 91 10.37 -9.78 8.64
C TRP A 91 11.75 -9.26 8.26
N ASP A 92 12.50 -10.05 7.51
CA ASP A 92 13.87 -9.69 7.11
C ASP A 92 13.94 -8.90 5.79
N GLY A 93 12.81 -8.62 5.15
CA GLY A 93 12.74 -7.87 3.89
C GLY A 93 12.58 -6.37 4.13
N PRO A 94 12.54 -5.56 3.06
CA PRO A 94 12.20 -4.15 3.14
C PRO A 94 10.88 -3.85 3.86
N ILE A 95 10.86 -2.76 4.63
CA ILE A 95 9.68 -2.17 5.25
C ILE A 95 9.57 -0.71 4.83
N LEU A 96 8.40 -0.33 4.32
CA LEU A 96 7.98 1.06 4.20
C LEU A 96 7.14 1.43 5.42
N THR A 97 7.39 2.57 6.06
CA THR A 97 6.50 3.09 7.11
C THR A 97 5.73 4.29 6.61
N ASP A 98 4.40 4.31 6.82
CA ASP A 98 3.64 5.54 6.65
C ASP A 98 4.06 6.59 7.71
N SER A 99 3.63 7.84 7.56
CA SER A 99 3.96 8.90 8.51
C SER A 99 3.05 8.94 9.74
N GLY A 100 1.92 8.20 9.69
CA GLY A 100 0.81 8.27 10.62
C GLY A 100 -0.16 9.45 10.41
N GLY A 101 0.11 10.33 9.44
CA GLY A 101 -0.69 11.53 9.17
C GLY A 101 -2.16 11.23 8.91
N PHE A 102 -2.45 10.34 7.94
CA PHE A 102 -3.82 9.96 7.58
C PHE A 102 -4.64 9.45 8.78
N GLN A 103 -4.06 8.60 9.62
CA GLN A 103 -4.75 8.00 10.77
C GLN A 103 -5.02 9.05 11.83
N VAL A 104 -4.05 9.90 12.16
CA VAL A 104 -4.27 11.03 13.09
C VAL A 104 -5.37 11.95 12.54
N MET A 105 -5.37 12.19 11.23
CA MET A 105 -6.39 13.01 10.59
C MET A 105 -7.78 12.33 10.61
N SER A 106 -7.88 11.01 10.54
CA SER A 106 -9.17 10.33 10.60
C SER A 106 -9.92 10.46 11.97
N LEU A 107 -9.24 10.93 13.03
CA LEU A 107 -9.75 11.05 14.40
C LEU A 107 -10.35 12.44 14.69
N SER A 108 -11.39 12.82 13.96
CA SER A 108 -11.91 14.20 13.89
C SER A 108 -12.21 14.89 15.24
N ALA A 109 -12.61 14.17 16.29
CA ALA A 109 -12.96 14.76 17.58
C ALA A 109 -11.77 14.94 18.55
N LEU A 110 -10.61 14.35 18.26
CA LEU A 110 -9.52 14.21 19.21
C LEU A 110 -8.20 14.84 18.73
N ARG A 111 -8.25 15.78 17.78
CA ARG A 111 -7.04 16.39 17.20
C ARG A 111 -7.07 17.93 17.21
N LYS A 112 -5.90 18.54 17.36
CA LYS A 112 -5.62 19.97 17.14
C LYS A 112 -4.42 20.08 16.21
N LEU A 113 -4.63 20.68 15.03
CA LEU A 113 -3.62 20.91 14.02
C LEU A 113 -3.13 22.37 14.10
N ASP A 114 -1.82 22.56 13.99
CA ASP A 114 -1.17 23.85 13.83
C ASP A 114 0.05 23.70 12.89
N GLU A 115 0.80 24.78 12.68
CA GLU A 115 1.96 24.83 11.76
C GLU A 115 3.07 23.84 12.17
N ASP A 116 3.23 23.59 13.47
CA ASP A 116 4.34 22.79 14.01
C ASP A 116 4.02 21.29 14.06
N GLY A 117 2.75 20.92 13.88
CA GLY A 117 2.32 19.53 13.83
C GLY A 117 0.88 19.33 14.30
N VAL A 118 0.59 18.11 14.75
CA VAL A 118 -0.73 17.70 15.21
C VAL A 118 -0.66 17.14 16.63
N THR A 119 -1.52 17.65 17.51
CA THR A 119 -1.74 17.12 18.85
C THR A 119 -2.99 16.27 18.83
N PHE A 120 -2.96 15.07 19.38
CA PHE A 120 -4.12 14.20 19.44
C PHE A 120 -4.17 13.35 20.70
N ARG A 121 -5.33 12.75 20.99
CA ARG A 121 -5.47 11.74 22.04
C ARG A 121 -5.46 10.33 21.45
N SER A 122 -4.69 9.46 22.10
CA SER A 122 -4.61 8.03 21.80
C SER A 122 -5.99 7.38 21.90
N HIS A 123 -6.36 6.62 20.86
CA HIS A 123 -7.56 5.76 20.88
C HIS A 123 -7.39 4.51 21.77
N VAL A 124 -6.17 4.24 22.25
CA VAL A 124 -5.85 3.06 23.06
C VAL A 124 -6.12 3.34 24.55
N ASP A 125 -5.72 4.51 25.04
CA ASP A 125 -5.72 4.83 26.47
C ASP A 125 -6.05 6.31 26.79
N GLY A 126 -6.35 7.13 25.79
CA GLY A 126 -6.72 8.55 25.96
C GLY A 126 -5.54 9.50 26.26
N SER A 127 -4.31 8.98 26.30
CA SER A 127 -3.10 9.78 26.53
C SER A 127 -2.89 10.81 25.41
N ALA A 128 -2.33 11.97 25.75
CA ALA A 128 -2.09 13.04 24.78
C ALA A 128 -0.73 12.84 24.10
N HIS A 129 -0.71 12.97 22.77
CA HIS A 129 0.47 12.84 21.93
C HIS A 129 0.60 14.05 21.01
N ARG A 130 1.85 14.36 20.64
CA ARG A 130 2.20 15.36 19.63
C ARG A 130 3.01 14.70 18.53
N MET A 131 2.60 14.90 17.29
CA MET A 131 3.33 14.48 16.10
C MET A 131 3.72 15.70 15.27
N SER A 132 5.02 15.97 15.16
CA SER A 132 5.60 16.92 14.22
C SER A 132 6.27 16.20 13.06
N PRO A 133 6.60 16.88 11.96
CA PRO A 133 7.46 16.35 10.89
C PRO A 133 8.72 15.64 11.41
N GLU A 134 9.46 16.29 12.33
CA GLU A 134 10.70 15.76 12.90
C GLU A 134 10.43 14.50 13.72
N ARG A 135 9.41 14.53 14.57
CA ARG A 135 9.03 13.39 15.40
C ARG A 135 8.56 12.21 14.56
N SER A 136 7.86 12.45 13.45
CA SER A 136 7.44 11.38 12.54
C SER A 136 8.66 10.66 11.93
N ILE A 137 9.65 11.42 11.45
CA ILE A 137 10.89 10.85 10.91
C ILE A 137 11.70 10.13 12.00
N GLU A 138 11.82 10.71 13.19
CA GLU A 138 12.48 10.06 14.33
C GLU A 138 11.83 8.72 14.67
N ILE A 139 10.50 8.67 14.76
CA ILE A 139 9.75 7.44 15.04
C ILE A 139 10.03 6.39 13.96
N GLN A 140 9.95 6.74 12.68
CA GLN A 140 10.24 5.81 11.59
C GLN A 140 11.70 5.30 11.66
N GLY A 141 12.63 6.16 12.04
CA GLY A 141 14.03 5.80 12.34
C GLY A 141 14.15 4.78 13.49
N LEU A 142 13.43 5.00 14.60
CA LEU A 142 13.38 4.09 15.76
C LEU A 142 12.73 2.73 15.42
N LEU A 143 11.72 2.73 14.55
CA LEU A 143 11.13 1.51 14.00
C LEU A 143 12.14 0.78 13.09
N GLY A 144 13.07 1.51 12.47
CA GLY A 144 14.12 0.96 11.64
C GLY A 144 13.70 0.73 10.20
N SER A 145 12.68 1.43 9.69
CA SER A 145 12.19 1.24 8.32
C SER A 145 13.21 1.64 7.25
N ASP A 146 13.05 1.03 6.08
CA ASP A 146 13.94 1.18 4.92
C ASP A 146 13.46 2.33 4.02
N ILE A 147 12.15 2.53 3.90
CA ILE A 147 11.52 3.66 3.22
C ILE A 147 10.64 4.42 4.22
N GLN A 148 10.87 5.72 4.37
CA GLN A 148 10.17 6.60 5.29
C GLN A 148 9.30 7.58 4.50
N MET A 149 8.08 7.80 4.96
CA MET A 149 7.16 8.76 4.34
C MET A 149 7.21 10.09 5.10
N GLN A 150 7.15 11.22 4.36
CA GLN A 150 6.95 12.53 4.99
C GLN A 150 5.64 12.57 5.78
N LEU A 151 5.59 13.36 6.86
CA LEU A 151 4.32 13.76 7.46
C LEU A 151 3.60 14.76 6.56
N ASP A 152 2.30 14.54 6.34
CA ASP A 152 1.44 15.35 5.49
C ASP A 152 0.06 15.57 6.10
N GLU A 153 -0.68 16.55 5.56
CA GLU A 153 -2.08 16.79 5.88
C GLU A 153 -2.98 16.26 4.76
N CYS A 154 -3.61 15.11 5.00
CA CYS A 154 -4.59 14.54 4.09
C CYS A 154 -5.98 15.13 4.32
N VAL A 155 -6.57 15.71 3.27
CA VAL A 155 -7.95 16.22 3.25
C VAL A 155 -8.88 15.13 2.68
N ARG A 156 -10.07 14.98 3.28
CA ARG A 156 -11.12 14.10 2.74
C ARG A 156 -11.79 14.78 1.56
N LEU A 157 -12.09 14.04 0.49
CA LEU A 157 -12.79 14.56 -0.68
C LEU A 157 -14.28 14.19 -0.67
N PRO A 158 -15.15 15.06 -1.26
CA PRO A 158 -14.84 16.40 -1.77
C PRO A 158 -14.59 17.41 -0.63
N ALA A 159 -13.79 18.44 -0.90
CA ALA A 159 -13.53 19.54 0.04
C ALA A 159 -13.46 20.89 -0.70
N PRO A 160 -13.67 22.02 0.00
CA PRO A 160 -13.47 23.35 -0.59
C PRO A 160 -12.04 23.52 -1.12
N PRO A 161 -11.84 24.11 -2.32
CA PRO A 161 -10.51 24.32 -2.90
C PRO A 161 -9.53 25.02 -1.96
N GLU A 162 -9.98 25.99 -1.17
CA GLU A 162 -9.15 26.73 -0.23
C GLU A 162 -8.63 25.84 0.92
N ALA A 163 -9.42 24.85 1.34
CA ALA A 163 -9.00 23.87 2.34
C ALA A 163 -7.95 22.90 1.76
N ILE A 164 -8.12 22.51 0.50
CA ILE A 164 -7.17 21.67 -0.23
C ILE A 164 -5.83 22.41 -0.43
N GLU A 165 -5.88 23.66 -0.88
CA GLU A 165 -4.70 24.52 -1.07
C GLU A 165 -3.94 24.71 0.24
N LYS A 166 -4.65 25.03 1.33
CA LYS A 166 -4.04 25.21 2.66
C LYS A 166 -3.32 23.95 3.12
N ALA A 167 -3.96 22.78 3.03
CA ALA A 167 -3.39 21.51 3.46
C ALA A 167 -2.21 21.07 2.57
N MET A 168 -2.31 21.29 1.26
CA MET A 168 -1.23 21.01 0.31
C MET A 168 0.01 21.86 0.63
N ARG A 169 -0.15 23.18 0.83
CA ARG A 169 0.97 24.06 1.17
C ARG A 169 1.56 23.78 2.55
N LEU A 170 0.75 23.40 3.54
CA LEU A 170 1.26 22.93 4.83
C LEU A 170 2.11 21.67 4.65
N SER A 171 1.62 20.71 3.84
CA SER A 171 2.33 19.47 3.54
C SER A 171 3.68 19.72 2.85
N LEU A 172 3.80 20.74 1.99
CA LEU A 172 5.07 21.12 1.38
C LEU A 172 6.08 21.66 2.41
N ARG A 173 5.65 22.55 3.32
CA ARG A 173 6.51 23.03 4.41
C ARG A 173 6.92 21.90 5.36
N TRP A 174 6.02 20.95 5.61
CA TRP A 174 6.33 19.74 6.37
C TRP A 174 7.27 18.79 5.62
N ALA A 175 7.21 18.72 4.29
CA ALA A 175 8.14 17.93 3.48
C ALA A 175 9.58 18.44 3.63
N GLU A 176 9.79 19.75 3.60
CA GLU A 176 11.10 20.38 3.85
C GLU A 176 11.65 20.03 5.23
N ARG A 177 10.80 20.13 6.26
CA ARG A 177 11.16 19.77 7.64
C ARG A 177 11.46 18.27 7.79
N CYS A 178 10.67 17.41 7.15
CA CYS A 178 10.94 15.97 7.11
C CYS A 178 12.28 15.67 6.44
N ARG A 179 12.57 16.32 5.31
CA ARG A 179 13.86 16.17 4.60
C ARG A 179 15.03 16.56 5.50
N ALA A 180 14.92 17.71 6.17
CA ALA A 180 15.95 18.19 7.09
C ALA A 180 16.15 17.23 8.27
N ALA A 181 15.07 16.73 8.87
CA ALA A 181 15.12 15.76 9.96
C ALA A 181 15.64 14.39 9.52
N PHE A 182 15.34 13.97 8.28
CA PHE A 182 15.81 12.72 7.72
C PHE A 182 17.33 12.74 7.52
N GLY A 183 17.87 13.86 7.03
CA GLY A 183 19.30 14.04 6.82
C GLY A 183 19.89 12.97 5.89
N GLU A 184 21.15 12.61 6.13
CA GLU A 184 21.82 11.54 5.38
C GLU A 184 21.66 10.19 6.10
N GLN A 185 20.86 9.30 5.51
CA GLN A 185 20.72 7.92 5.95
C GLN A 185 21.09 6.96 4.80
N PRO A 186 22.35 6.51 4.73
CA PRO A 186 22.80 5.55 3.73
C PRO A 186 21.92 4.30 3.70
N GLY A 187 21.62 3.81 2.49
CA GLY A 187 20.79 2.62 2.30
C GLY A 187 19.29 2.78 2.59
N LYS A 188 18.84 3.94 3.10
CA LYS A 188 17.41 4.25 3.33
C LYS A 188 16.88 5.27 2.34
N ALA A 189 15.56 5.37 2.23
CA ALA A 189 14.89 6.37 1.43
C ALA A 189 13.85 7.17 2.20
N MET A 190 13.65 8.42 1.79
CA MET A 190 12.49 9.22 2.15
C MET A 190 11.70 9.53 0.89
N PHE A 191 10.38 9.34 0.93
CA PHE A 191 9.47 9.66 -0.17
C PHE A 191 8.63 10.90 0.19
N GLY A 192 8.47 11.78 -0.79
CA GLY A 192 7.55 12.91 -0.70
C GLY A 192 6.12 12.49 -1.02
N ILE A 193 5.11 13.23 -0.56
CA ILE A 193 3.70 12.93 -0.82
C ILE A 193 3.05 14.10 -1.55
N VAL A 194 2.74 13.90 -2.83
CA VAL A 194 2.00 14.86 -3.64
C VAL A 194 0.57 14.95 -3.10
N GLN A 195 0.19 16.14 -2.67
CA GLN A 195 -1.16 16.51 -2.24
C GLN A 195 -1.81 17.45 -3.28
N GLY A 196 -2.99 17.98 -2.98
CA GLY A 196 -3.73 18.85 -3.90
C GLY A 196 -5.14 18.36 -4.25
N GLY A 197 -5.63 17.30 -3.58
CA GLY A 197 -7.01 16.86 -3.69
C GLY A 197 -7.42 16.50 -5.13
N ASP A 198 -8.59 16.93 -5.54
CA ASP A 198 -9.15 16.83 -6.90
C ASP A 198 -8.92 18.10 -7.74
N VAL A 199 -7.94 18.93 -7.38
CA VAL A 199 -7.61 20.19 -8.04
C VAL A 199 -6.31 20.06 -8.86
N PRO A 200 -6.37 20.01 -10.22
CA PRO A 200 -5.21 19.70 -11.06
C PRO A 200 -4.02 20.65 -10.86
N GLU A 201 -4.25 21.96 -10.79
CA GLU A 201 -3.20 22.96 -10.64
C GLU A 201 -2.43 22.81 -9.32
N LEU A 202 -3.12 22.48 -8.23
CA LEU A 202 -2.50 22.24 -6.92
C LEU A 202 -1.68 20.95 -6.92
N ARG A 203 -2.13 19.92 -7.67
CA ARG A 203 -1.38 18.68 -7.87
C ARG A 203 -0.06 18.94 -8.59
N VAL A 204 -0.09 19.78 -9.64
CA VAL A 204 1.12 20.17 -10.39
C VAL A 204 2.07 21.01 -9.53
N GLU A 205 1.55 21.98 -8.78
CA GLU A 205 2.33 22.79 -7.82
C GLU A 205 3.03 21.88 -6.80
N SER A 206 2.28 20.97 -6.17
CA SER A 206 2.80 20.04 -5.17
C SER A 206 3.88 19.11 -5.73
N ALA A 207 3.65 18.55 -6.93
CA ALA A 207 4.61 17.66 -7.57
C ALA A 207 5.94 18.37 -7.86
N ARG A 208 5.90 19.57 -8.45
CA ARG A 208 7.11 20.35 -8.76
C ARG A 208 7.91 20.71 -7.52
N ALA A 209 7.23 21.23 -6.49
CA ALA A 209 7.87 21.61 -5.25
C ALA A 209 8.55 20.41 -4.55
N LEU A 210 7.94 19.23 -4.57
CA LEU A 210 8.56 18.01 -4.01
C LEU A 210 9.74 17.53 -4.85
N VAL A 211 9.69 17.69 -6.17
CA VAL A 211 10.80 17.32 -7.06
C VAL A 211 12.03 18.18 -6.81
N ASP A 212 11.85 19.47 -6.52
CA ASP A 212 12.93 20.38 -6.14
C ASP A 212 13.64 19.97 -4.84
N LEU A 213 13.00 19.13 -4.01
CA LEU A 213 13.61 18.54 -2.82
C LEU A 213 14.52 17.34 -3.10
N ASP A 214 14.58 16.87 -4.35
CA ASP A 214 15.40 15.75 -4.82
C ASP A 214 15.26 14.46 -3.97
N LEU A 215 14.01 14.10 -3.64
CA LEU A 215 13.72 12.92 -2.82
C LEU A 215 13.90 11.61 -3.59
N LYS A 216 14.05 10.48 -2.88
CA LYS A 216 14.33 9.17 -3.50
C LYS A 216 13.12 8.50 -4.16
N GLY A 217 11.91 9.03 -3.93
CA GLY A 217 10.66 8.58 -4.55
C GLY A 217 9.51 9.51 -4.22
N TYR A 218 8.40 9.36 -4.93
CA TYR A 218 7.24 10.25 -4.80
C TYR A 218 5.94 9.46 -4.72
N ALA A 219 5.20 9.70 -3.66
CA ALA A 219 3.88 9.16 -3.48
C ALA A 219 2.80 10.13 -3.99
N ILE A 220 1.68 9.57 -4.42
CA ILE A 220 0.45 10.28 -4.78
C ILE A 220 -0.53 10.02 -3.63
N GLY A 221 -0.69 11.02 -2.76
CA GLY A 221 -1.53 10.95 -1.56
C GLY A 221 -2.88 11.66 -1.74
N GLY A 222 -3.75 11.55 -0.73
CA GLY A 222 -5.05 12.24 -0.73
C GLY A 222 -6.00 11.81 -1.84
N LEU A 223 -5.88 10.56 -2.29
CA LEU A 223 -6.79 9.88 -3.21
C LEU A 223 -7.31 8.58 -2.56
N ALA A 224 -8.36 8.00 -3.12
CA ALA A 224 -9.22 6.97 -2.52
C ALA A 224 -9.74 7.35 -1.12
N VAL A 225 -10.09 8.61 -0.94
CA VAL A 225 -10.58 9.18 0.33
C VAL A 225 -12.04 9.62 0.27
N GLY A 226 -12.71 9.43 -0.87
CA GLY A 226 -14.14 9.65 -1.05
C GLY A 226 -14.55 10.03 -2.48
N GLU A 227 -13.58 10.32 -3.33
CA GLU A 227 -13.80 10.71 -4.71
C GLU A 227 -14.14 9.51 -5.63
N PRO A 228 -14.80 9.74 -6.78
CA PRO A 228 -15.01 8.71 -7.80
C PRO A 228 -13.68 8.21 -8.40
N GLN A 229 -13.65 6.94 -8.83
CA GLN A 229 -12.47 6.34 -9.49
C GLN A 229 -11.95 7.18 -10.66
N ALA A 230 -12.86 7.74 -11.49
CA ALA A 230 -12.46 8.60 -12.61
C ALA A 230 -11.66 9.84 -12.18
N VAL A 231 -12.00 10.43 -11.02
CA VAL A 231 -11.26 11.58 -10.46
C VAL A 231 -9.88 11.15 -9.99
N MET A 232 -9.80 10.03 -9.26
CA MET A 232 -8.51 9.44 -8.85
C MET A 232 -7.59 9.23 -10.05
N LEU A 233 -8.10 8.60 -11.12
CA LEU A 233 -7.33 8.32 -12.33
C LEU A 233 -6.87 9.58 -13.04
N ALA A 234 -7.76 10.59 -13.16
CA ALA A 234 -7.42 11.88 -13.75
C ALA A 234 -6.31 12.61 -12.96
N MET A 235 -6.31 12.51 -11.62
CA MET A 235 -5.28 13.12 -10.79
C MET A 235 -3.92 12.40 -10.91
N ILE A 236 -3.92 11.07 -11.11
CA ILE A 236 -2.69 10.33 -11.43
C ILE A 236 -2.12 10.81 -12.77
N GLU A 237 -2.95 10.91 -13.81
CA GLU A 237 -2.56 11.41 -15.14
C GLU A 237 -2.05 12.86 -15.09
N THR A 238 -2.61 13.68 -14.21
CA THR A 238 -2.17 15.07 -14.00
C THR A 238 -0.77 15.14 -13.39
N VAL A 239 -0.47 14.28 -12.42
CA VAL A 239 0.78 14.32 -11.67
C VAL A 239 1.93 13.65 -12.43
N GLU A 240 1.63 12.58 -13.19
CA GLU A 240 2.64 11.71 -13.82
C GLU A 240 3.72 12.45 -14.63
N PRO A 241 3.38 13.44 -15.50
CA PRO A 241 4.38 14.15 -16.31
C PRO A 241 5.33 15.04 -15.50
N HIS A 242 4.98 15.33 -14.24
CA HIS A 242 5.76 16.19 -13.35
C HIS A 242 6.60 15.38 -12.36
N LEU A 243 6.54 14.05 -12.38
CA LEU A 243 7.37 13.19 -11.54
C LEU A 243 8.53 12.57 -12.33
N PRO A 244 9.77 12.60 -11.80
CA PRO A 244 10.95 12.09 -12.50
C PRO A 244 10.82 10.60 -12.86
N ARG A 245 11.21 10.26 -14.08
CA ARG A 245 11.04 8.91 -14.63
C ARG A 245 11.94 7.90 -13.93
N GLU A 246 13.10 8.34 -13.47
CA GLU A 246 14.13 7.57 -12.77
C GLU A 246 13.85 7.39 -11.28
N LYS A 247 12.68 7.80 -10.80
CA LYS A 247 12.25 7.64 -9.40
C LYS A 247 10.94 6.84 -9.32
N PRO A 248 10.73 6.05 -8.27
CA PRO A 248 9.51 5.25 -8.09
C PRO A 248 8.32 6.13 -7.71
N ARG A 249 7.14 5.71 -8.18
CA ARG A 249 5.85 6.37 -7.95
C ARG A 249 4.94 5.49 -7.11
N TYR A 250 4.45 5.99 -5.99
CA TYR A 250 3.68 5.21 -5.01
C TYR A 250 2.26 5.76 -4.84
N LEU A 251 1.23 5.02 -5.23
CA LEU A 251 -0.16 5.40 -4.97
C LEU A 251 -0.61 4.85 -3.60
N MET A 252 -0.90 5.76 -2.67
CA MET A 252 -1.17 5.42 -1.27
C MET A 252 -2.62 4.98 -1.05
N GLY A 253 -2.83 3.88 -0.32
CA GLY A 253 -4.14 3.46 0.20
C GLY A 253 -5.14 2.90 -0.83
N VAL A 254 -4.76 2.82 -2.10
CA VAL A 254 -5.58 2.30 -3.20
C VAL A 254 -5.38 0.80 -3.34
N GLY A 255 -6.46 0.07 -3.64
CA GLY A 255 -6.21 -1.25 -4.20
C GLY A 255 -7.38 -2.19 -4.31
N THR A 256 -8.46 -1.85 -5.02
CA THR A 256 -9.16 -2.96 -5.71
C THR A 256 -8.26 -3.48 -6.84
N PRO A 257 -8.36 -4.76 -7.25
CA PRO A 257 -7.58 -5.28 -8.37
C PRO A 257 -7.68 -4.45 -9.66
N ASP A 258 -8.85 -3.86 -9.94
CA ASP A 258 -9.08 -3.00 -11.10
C ASP A 258 -8.37 -1.64 -10.95
N ASP A 259 -8.41 -1.03 -9.76
CA ASP A 259 -7.66 0.21 -9.50
C ASP A 259 -6.15 0.02 -9.72
N LEU A 260 -5.61 -1.12 -9.27
CA LEU A 260 -4.20 -1.47 -9.43
C LEU A 260 -3.82 -1.53 -10.91
N LEU A 261 -4.59 -2.24 -11.74
CA LEU A 261 -4.35 -2.31 -13.19
C LEU A 261 -4.39 -0.91 -13.81
N ARG A 262 -5.44 -0.14 -13.54
CA ARG A 262 -5.63 1.20 -14.12
C ARG A 262 -4.58 2.20 -13.69
N ALA A 263 -4.08 2.11 -12.46
CA ALA A 263 -3.01 2.96 -11.98
C ALA A 263 -1.65 2.57 -12.57
N VAL A 264 -1.39 1.27 -12.78
CA VAL A 264 -0.19 0.82 -13.51
C VAL A 264 -0.23 1.25 -14.97
N GLU A 265 -1.39 1.21 -15.64
CA GLU A 265 -1.58 1.80 -16.99
C GLU A 265 -1.20 3.28 -17.04
N ARG A 266 -1.16 3.97 -15.89
CA ARG A 266 -0.82 5.38 -15.71
C ARG A 266 0.54 5.60 -15.05
N GLY A 267 1.38 4.56 -15.01
CA GLY A 267 2.78 4.66 -14.60
C GLY A 267 3.03 4.70 -13.10
N VAL A 268 2.11 4.18 -12.27
CA VAL A 268 2.35 3.94 -10.83
C VAL A 268 3.15 2.65 -10.62
N ASP A 269 4.13 2.67 -9.72
CA ASP A 269 5.06 1.56 -9.45
C ASP A 269 4.78 0.81 -8.13
N MET A 270 4.14 1.44 -7.15
CA MET A 270 3.94 0.87 -5.82
C MET A 270 2.53 1.14 -5.29
N PHE A 271 2.02 0.21 -4.48
CA PHE A 271 0.69 0.24 -3.90
C PHE A 271 0.69 -0.37 -2.51
N ASP A 272 -0.22 0.10 -1.66
CA ASP A 272 -0.61 -0.58 -0.43
C ASP A 272 -2.13 -0.51 -0.27
N CYS A 273 -2.71 -1.55 0.33
CA CYS A 273 -4.09 -1.45 0.78
C CYS A 273 -4.38 -2.49 1.86
N VAL A 274 -5.21 -2.10 2.84
CA VAL A 274 -5.75 -3.05 3.82
C VAL A 274 -6.83 -3.96 3.22
N MET A 275 -7.37 -3.60 2.04
CA MET A 275 -8.52 -4.24 1.40
C MET A 275 -8.39 -5.76 1.28
N PRO A 276 -7.33 -6.38 0.73
CA PRO A 276 -7.27 -7.83 0.60
C PRO A 276 -7.38 -8.55 1.95
N THR A 277 -6.65 -8.08 2.98
CA THR A 277 -6.71 -8.71 4.30
C THR A 277 -8.05 -8.45 4.99
N ARG A 278 -8.60 -7.24 4.90
CA ARG A 278 -9.88 -6.88 5.54
C ARG A 278 -11.04 -7.61 4.88
N ALA A 279 -11.08 -7.65 3.55
CA ALA A 279 -12.07 -8.38 2.77
C ALA A 279 -12.04 -9.88 3.12
N GLY A 280 -10.84 -10.48 3.19
CA GLY A 280 -10.67 -11.89 3.54
C GLY A 280 -11.28 -12.21 4.91
N ARG A 281 -10.97 -11.42 5.93
CA ARG A 281 -11.56 -11.58 7.27
C ARG A 281 -13.08 -11.37 7.31
N HIS A 282 -13.67 -10.72 6.31
CA HIS A 282 -15.12 -10.53 6.20
C HIS A 282 -15.79 -11.49 5.19
N GLY A 283 -15.09 -12.52 4.73
CA GLY A 283 -15.66 -13.57 3.88
C GLY A 283 -15.66 -13.26 2.39
N LEU A 284 -14.94 -12.24 1.94
CA LEU A 284 -14.80 -11.89 0.53
C LEU A 284 -13.43 -12.33 -0.01
N ALA A 285 -13.45 -13.23 -0.99
CA ALA A 285 -12.27 -13.68 -1.70
C ALA A 285 -12.09 -12.91 -3.03
N TYR A 286 -10.85 -12.52 -3.34
CA TYR A 286 -10.44 -12.09 -4.67
C TYR A 286 -9.74 -13.25 -5.38
N THR A 287 -10.11 -13.49 -6.63
CA THR A 287 -9.56 -14.56 -7.47
C THR A 287 -9.37 -14.06 -8.89
N ARG A 288 -8.69 -14.83 -9.75
CA ARG A 288 -8.63 -14.53 -11.19
C ARG A 288 -10.00 -14.57 -11.87
N HIS A 289 -10.99 -15.19 -11.23
CA HIS A 289 -12.39 -15.23 -11.65
C HIS A 289 -13.22 -14.17 -10.90
N GLY A 290 -12.60 -13.06 -10.49
CA GLY A 290 -13.29 -11.97 -9.80
C GLY A 290 -13.60 -12.28 -8.34
N ARG A 291 -14.62 -11.60 -7.81
CA ARG A 291 -14.97 -11.59 -6.38
C ARG A 291 -15.90 -12.73 -6.02
N VAL A 292 -15.59 -13.42 -4.92
CA VAL A 292 -16.43 -14.48 -4.36
C VAL A 292 -16.82 -14.14 -2.92
N ASN A 293 -18.11 -13.88 -2.68
CA ASN A 293 -18.64 -13.66 -1.33
C ASN A 293 -19.06 -14.99 -0.71
N LEU A 294 -18.24 -15.54 0.18
CA LEU A 294 -18.49 -16.81 0.82
C LEU A 294 -19.58 -16.78 1.89
N ARG A 295 -20.25 -15.64 2.11
CA ARG A 295 -21.51 -15.63 2.91
C ARG A 295 -22.72 -16.08 2.10
N ASN A 296 -22.64 -16.10 0.77
CA ASN A 296 -23.75 -16.46 -0.09
C ASN A 296 -24.08 -17.96 0.01
N ALA A 297 -25.38 -18.28 0.14
CA ALA A 297 -25.87 -19.65 0.35
C ALA A 297 -25.50 -20.64 -0.78
N ARG A 298 -25.32 -20.15 -2.01
CA ARG A 298 -24.89 -20.96 -3.16
C ARG A 298 -23.56 -21.70 -2.96
N HIS A 299 -22.76 -21.28 -1.97
CA HIS A 299 -21.48 -21.91 -1.67
C HIS A 299 -21.59 -23.05 -0.66
N ALA A 300 -22.75 -23.26 -0.01
CA ALA A 300 -22.91 -24.23 1.08
C ALA A 300 -22.55 -25.67 0.69
N GLU A 301 -22.78 -26.05 -0.57
CA GLU A 301 -22.49 -27.40 -1.10
C GLU A 301 -21.49 -27.36 -2.27
N ASP A 302 -20.87 -26.21 -2.54
CA ASP A 302 -19.92 -26.05 -3.65
C ASP A 302 -18.57 -26.70 -3.28
N VAL A 303 -18.36 -27.92 -3.75
CA VAL A 303 -17.14 -28.72 -3.49
C VAL A 303 -15.90 -28.20 -4.23
N ARG A 304 -16.08 -27.31 -5.22
CA ARG A 304 -14.96 -26.72 -5.97
C ARG A 304 -14.17 -25.77 -5.07
N PRO A 305 -12.87 -25.59 -5.31
CA PRO A 305 -12.07 -24.62 -4.57
C PRO A 305 -12.31 -23.19 -5.08
N LEU A 306 -11.62 -22.21 -4.50
CA LEU A 306 -11.70 -20.82 -4.99
C LEU A 306 -11.08 -20.70 -6.39
N ASP A 307 -9.91 -21.31 -6.59
CA ASP A 307 -9.14 -21.32 -7.85
C ASP A 307 -8.23 -22.58 -7.90
N GLU A 308 -8.58 -23.54 -8.76
CA GLU A 308 -7.86 -24.81 -8.96
C GLU A 308 -6.43 -24.62 -9.49
N THR A 309 -6.16 -23.49 -10.14
CA THR A 309 -4.87 -23.17 -10.77
C THR A 309 -4.00 -22.26 -9.91
N SER A 310 -4.48 -21.86 -8.73
CA SER A 310 -3.71 -21.03 -7.81
C SER A 310 -2.54 -21.80 -7.21
N ARG A 311 -1.41 -21.08 -7.06
CA ARG A 311 -0.25 -21.60 -6.34
C ARG A 311 -0.49 -21.63 -4.83
N CYS A 312 -1.48 -20.88 -4.33
CA CYS A 312 -1.81 -20.79 -2.93
C CYS A 312 -2.67 -21.99 -2.47
N PRO A 313 -2.23 -22.79 -1.48
CA PRO A 313 -3.02 -23.89 -0.92
C PRO A 313 -4.41 -23.46 -0.43
N ALA A 314 -4.52 -22.28 0.21
CA ALA A 314 -5.82 -21.78 0.68
C ALA A 314 -6.84 -21.54 -0.43
N ALA A 315 -6.38 -21.28 -1.66
CA ALA A 315 -7.22 -21.05 -2.82
C ALA A 315 -7.55 -22.36 -3.57
N ARG A 316 -6.62 -23.32 -3.59
CA ARG A 316 -6.66 -24.54 -4.39
C ARG A 316 -7.20 -25.77 -3.65
N ASP A 317 -6.86 -25.94 -2.38
CA ASP A 317 -7.01 -27.22 -1.68
C ASP A 317 -8.29 -27.29 -0.82
N TYR A 318 -8.89 -26.14 -0.49
CA TYR A 318 -10.11 -26.05 0.31
C TYR A 318 -11.33 -25.80 -0.57
N SER A 319 -12.41 -26.55 -0.32
CA SER A 319 -13.68 -26.33 -1.01
C SER A 319 -14.35 -25.03 -0.56
N ARG A 320 -15.14 -24.43 -1.46
CA ARG A 320 -15.97 -23.27 -1.14
C ARG A 320 -17.01 -23.60 -0.07
N ALA A 321 -17.52 -24.83 -0.02
CA ALA A 321 -18.40 -25.33 1.04
C ALA A 321 -17.75 -25.25 2.43
N TYR A 322 -16.51 -25.72 2.56
CA TYR A 322 -15.80 -25.65 3.83
C TYR A 322 -15.49 -24.20 4.22
N LEU A 323 -15.00 -23.39 3.27
CA LEU A 323 -14.71 -21.99 3.53
C LEU A 323 -15.99 -21.19 3.87
N HIS A 324 -17.11 -21.48 3.21
CA HIS A 324 -18.44 -20.94 3.55
C HIS A 324 -18.82 -21.27 4.98
N HIS A 325 -18.70 -22.55 5.37
CA HIS A 325 -18.95 -22.99 6.75
C HIS A 325 -18.09 -22.20 7.76
N LEU A 326 -16.77 -22.11 7.56
CA LEU A 326 -15.89 -21.35 8.45
C LEU A 326 -16.28 -19.88 8.56
N VAL A 327 -16.64 -19.23 7.44
CA VAL A 327 -17.08 -17.83 7.42
C VAL A 327 -18.40 -17.65 8.17
N ARG A 328 -19.35 -18.59 8.02
CA ARG A 328 -20.66 -18.55 8.70
C ARG A 328 -20.55 -18.85 10.19
N SER A 329 -19.62 -19.70 10.58
CA SER A 329 -19.32 -20.04 11.97
C SER A 329 -18.35 -19.06 12.65
N GLU A 330 -17.90 -18.00 11.94
CA GLU A 330 -16.97 -16.99 12.43
C GLU A 330 -15.62 -17.56 12.92
N GLU A 331 -15.21 -18.69 12.35
CA GLU A 331 -13.96 -19.37 12.71
C GLU A 331 -12.72 -18.60 12.23
N ILE A 332 -11.74 -18.45 13.12
CA ILE A 332 -10.47 -17.73 12.83
C ILE A 332 -9.78 -18.33 11.61
N LEU A 333 -9.84 -19.65 11.44
CA LEU A 333 -9.25 -20.33 10.28
C LEU A 333 -9.82 -19.81 8.95
N GLY A 334 -11.12 -19.50 8.88
CA GLY A 334 -11.72 -18.92 7.68
C GLY A 334 -11.13 -17.55 7.36
N MET A 335 -10.92 -16.72 8.39
CA MET A 335 -10.27 -15.42 8.25
C MET A 335 -8.82 -15.53 7.76
N MET A 336 -8.07 -16.52 8.27
CA MET A 336 -6.69 -16.80 7.87
C MET A 336 -6.61 -17.28 6.41
N LEU A 337 -7.39 -18.29 6.04
CA LEU A 337 -7.38 -18.87 4.69
C LEU A 337 -7.78 -17.84 3.62
N LEU A 338 -8.80 -17.03 3.88
CA LEU A 338 -9.22 -16.01 2.90
C LEU A 338 -8.26 -14.82 2.82
N THR A 339 -7.59 -14.47 3.93
CA THR A 339 -6.51 -13.49 3.89
C THR A 339 -5.34 -14.01 3.06
N TRP A 340 -4.95 -15.27 3.26
CA TRP A 340 -3.91 -15.94 2.51
C TRP A 340 -4.22 -15.98 1.01
N ASN A 341 -5.43 -16.39 0.63
CA ASN A 341 -5.90 -16.35 -0.76
C ASN A 341 -5.80 -14.95 -1.36
N ASN A 342 -6.32 -13.93 -0.67
CA ASN A 342 -6.42 -12.59 -1.23
C ASN A 342 -5.04 -11.97 -1.44
N LEU A 343 -4.12 -12.13 -0.49
CA LEU A 343 -2.75 -11.65 -0.66
C LEU A 343 -2.04 -12.40 -1.79
N ALA A 344 -2.25 -13.72 -1.92
CA ALA A 344 -1.68 -14.51 -3.00
C ALA A 344 -2.12 -13.96 -4.37
N TYR A 345 -3.43 -13.72 -4.52
CA TYR A 345 -3.97 -13.18 -5.76
C TYR A 345 -3.41 -11.79 -6.10
N TYR A 346 -3.23 -10.92 -5.11
CA TYR A 346 -2.64 -9.59 -5.35
C TYR A 346 -1.18 -9.70 -5.80
N GLN A 347 -0.40 -10.62 -5.22
CA GLN A 347 0.99 -10.83 -5.65
C GLN A 347 1.07 -11.49 -7.04
N ASP A 348 0.18 -12.44 -7.35
CA ASP A 348 0.06 -13.04 -8.68
C ASP A 348 -0.33 -11.99 -9.74
N LEU A 349 -1.26 -11.08 -9.41
CA LEU A 349 -1.65 -9.98 -10.30
C LEU A 349 -0.46 -9.06 -10.59
N MET A 350 0.29 -8.65 -9.55
CA MET A 350 1.50 -7.85 -9.73
C MET A 350 2.56 -8.59 -10.56
N ALA A 351 2.73 -9.90 -10.37
CA ALA A 351 3.63 -10.70 -11.18
C ALA A 351 3.21 -10.74 -12.65
N GLY A 352 1.91 -10.90 -12.92
CA GLY A 352 1.34 -10.84 -14.27
C GLY A 352 1.56 -9.49 -14.94
N MET A 353 1.31 -8.39 -14.22
CA MET A 353 1.58 -7.03 -14.73
C MET A 353 3.05 -6.84 -15.10
N ARG A 354 3.99 -7.25 -14.23
CA ARG A 354 5.43 -7.16 -14.50
C ARG A 354 5.84 -7.93 -15.76
N ALA A 355 5.31 -9.13 -15.95
CA ALA A 355 5.59 -9.95 -17.13
C ALA A 355 5.01 -9.30 -18.39
N ALA A 356 3.75 -8.88 -18.36
CA ALA A 356 3.08 -8.28 -19.51
C ALA A 356 3.73 -6.97 -19.98
N ILE A 357 4.20 -6.12 -19.05
CA ILE A 357 4.95 -4.90 -19.39
C ILE A 357 6.28 -5.26 -20.07
N ARG A 358 7.01 -6.25 -19.56
CA ARG A 358 8.28 -6.70 -20.16
C ARG A 358 8.09 -7.27 -21.57
N GLU A 359 6.95 -7.92 -21.80
CA GLU A 359 6.57 -8.55 -23.07
C GLU A 359 5.90 -7.56 -24.05
N GLY A 360 5.66 -6.30 -23.66
CA GLY A 360 5.00 -5.30 -24.51
C GLY A 360 3.55 -5.64 -24.84
N ARG A 361 2.83 -6.29 -23.91
CA ARG A 361 1.42 -6.70 -24.06
C ARG A 361 0.55 -6.35 -22.85
N PHE A 362 0.90 -5.30 -22.12
CA PHE A 362 0.22 -4.92 -20.89
C PHE A 362 -1.25 -4.55 -21.12
N ALA A 363 -1.56 -3.82 -22.20
CA ALA A 363 -2.94 -3.48 -22.56
C ALA A 363 -3.80 -4.72 -22.79
N ALA A 364 -3.29 -5.71 -23.53
CA ALA A 364 -3.98 -6.99 -23.75
C ALA A 364 -4.19 -7.76 -22.43
N PHE A 365 -3.14 -7.84 -21.60
CA PHE A 365 -3.24 -8.48 -20.28
C PHE A 365 -4.30 -7.82 -19.38
N ALA A 366 -4.38 -6.48 -19.37
CA ALA A 366 -5.34 -5.75 -18.58
C ALA A 366 -6.79 -5.98 -19.05
N GLU A 367 -7.03 -5.97 -20.36
CA GLU A 367 -8.33 -6.29 -20.95
C GLU A 367 -8.76 -7.74 -20.70
N GLU A 368 -7.87 -8.71 -20.94
CA GLU A 368 -8.13 -10.14 -20.66
C GLU A 368 -8.49 -10.36 -19.19
N THR A 369 -7.75 -9.72 -18.28
CA THR A 369 -7.98 -9.84 -16.83
C THR A 369 -9.33 -9.24 -16.44
N ARG A 370 -9.67 -8.04 -16.92
CA ARG A 370 -10.97 -7.39 -16.65
C ARG A 370 -12.13 -8.19 -17.24
N ALA A 371 -11.99 -8.68 -18.47
CA ALA A 371 -12.99 -9.53 -19.13
C ALA A 371 -13.23 -10.83 -18.33
N GLY A 372 -12.17 -11.46 -17.83
CA GLY A 372 -12.26 -12.64 -16.96
C GLY A 372 -13.05 -12.38 -15.67
N TRP A 373 -12.84 -11.22 -15.03
CA TRP A 373 -13.63 -10.83 -13.86
C TRP A 373 -15.11 -10.57 -14.20
N ALA A 374 -15.37 -9.87 -15.30
CA ALA A 374 -16.73 -9.54 -15.73
C ALA A 374 -17.54 -10.81 -16.10
N GLN A 375 -16.91 -11.75 -16.83
CA GLN A 375 -17.53 -13.02 -17.20
C GLN A 375 -17.92 -13.83 -15.95
N ALA A 376 -17.03 -13.89 -14.97
CA ALA A 376 -17.30 -14.61 -13.73
C ALA A 376 -18.38 -13.94 -12.88
N GLU A 377 -18.42 -12.60 -12.85
CA GLU A 377 -19.51 -11.88 -12.18
C GLU A 377 -20.87 -12.12 -12.86
N ALA A 378 -20.90 -12.17 -14.20
CA ALA A 378 -22.11 -12.50 -14.96
C ALA A 378 -22.57 -13.94 -14.69
N ALA A 379 -21.65 -14.92 -14.74
CA ALA A 379 -21.96 -16.31 -14.42
C ALA A 379 -22.48 -16.48 -12.98
N ALA A 380 -21.89 -15.73 -12.04
CA ALA A 380 -22.34 -15.68 -10.66
C ALA A 380 -23.76 -15.13 -10.50
N LYS A 381 -24.19 -14.18 -11.33
CA LYS A 381 -25.56 -13.62 -11.32
C LYS A 381 -26.57 -14.54 -11.99
N ALA A 382 -26.17 -15.28 -13.03
CA ALA A 382 -27.05 -16.19 -13.77
C ALA A 382 -27.37 -17.49 -13.02
N GLY A 383 -26.50 -17.92 -12.10
CA GLY A 383 -26.70 -19.10 -11.25
C GLY A 383 -27.16 -18.79 -9.82
N ALA A 384 -27.54 -17.55 -9.54
CA ALA A 384 -28.19 -17.12 -8.30
C ALA A 384 -29.69 -16.98 -8.54
#